data_AF-A0A7Z9M0G1-F1
#
_entry.id   AF-A0A7Z9M0G1-F1
#
_cell.length_a   1.000
_cell.length_b   1.000
_cell.length_c   1.000
_cell.angle_alpha   90.00
_cell.angle_beta   90.00
_cell.angle_gamma   90.00
#
_symmetry.space_group_name_H-M   'P 1'
#
loop_
_entity.id
_entity.type
_entity.pdbx_description
1 polymer ?
#
loop_
_entity_poly.entity_id
_entity_poly.type
_entity_poly.pdbx_seq_one_letter_code
_entity_poly.pdbx_strand_id
1 'polypeptide(L)' 'GRFIKLLEDYKADSQFVVITHNPRTIEAADWIYGVTMEEPGVSTVVGVKLEDALQVAEAS' A
#
# COMPACT_ATOMS: atom_id res chain seq x y z
N GLY A 1 -10.11 6.75 9.43
CA GLY A 1 -10.79 5.74 10.28
C GLY A 1 -10.00 5.51 11.55
N ARG A 2 -10.57 4.96 12.64
CA ARG A 2 -9.86 4.80 13.93
C ARG A 2 -8.52 4.05 13.81
N PHE A 3 -8.49 2.98 13.01
CA PHE A 3 -7.28 2.20 12.76
C PHE A 3 -6.18 3.00 12.05
N ILE A 4 -6.52 3.66 10.95
CA ILE A 4 -5.57 4.49 10.18
C ILE A 4 -5.01 5.62 11.05
N LYS A 5 -5.86 6.28 11.84
CA LYS A 5 -5.43 7.36 12.74
C LYS A 5 -4.42 6.86 13.78
N LEU A 6 -4.64 5.67 14.33
CA LEU A 6 -3.68 5.06 15.23
C LEU A 6 -2.34 4.78 14.52
N LEU A 7 -2.36 4.27 13.29
CA LEU A 7 -1.12 4.07 12.53
C LEU A 7 -0.39 5.39 12.27
N GLU A 8 -1.10 6.46 11.90
CA GLU A 8 -0.54 7.79 11.68
C GLU A 8 0.11 8.36 12.94
N ASP A 9 -0.57 8.25 14.09
CA ASP A 9 -0.08 8.78 15.37
C ASP A 9 1.26 8.13 15.81
N TYR A 10 1.47 6.85 15.49
CA TYR A 10 2.70 6.12 15.84
C TYR A 10 3.75 6.04 14.74
N LYS A 11 3.42 6.44 13.51
CA LYS A 11 4.30 6.32 12.32
C LYS A 11 5.63 7.06 12.48
N ALA A 12 5.67 8.13 13.27
CA ALA A 12 6.90 8.89 13.52
C ALA A 12 7.97 8.07 14.28
N ASP A 13 7.52 7.18 15.17
CA ASP A 13 8.39 6.42 16.06
C ASP A 13 8.55 4.95 15.63
N SER A 14 7.69 4.46 14.74
CA SER A 14 7.65 3.05 14.33
C SER A 14 7.27 2.88 12.87
N GLN A 15 8.02 2.01 12.17
CA GLN A 15 7.68 1.61 10.82
C GLN A 15 6.65 0.47 10.86
N PHE A 16 5.49 0.70 10.25
CA PHE A 16 4.43 -0.30 10.14
C PHE A 16 4.44 -0.98 8.76
N VAL A 17 4.35 -2.30 8.77
CA VAL A 17 4.05 -3.10 7.57
C VAL A 17 2.63 -3.64 7.71
N VAL A 18 1.74 -3.23 6.82
CA VAL A 18 0.32 -3.57 6.88
C VAL A 18 -0.06 -4.36 5.63
N ILE A 19 -0.49 -5.61 5.82
CA ILE A 19 -1.05 -6.43 4.75
C ILE A 19 -2.56 -6.19 4.73
N THR A 20 -3.07 -5.64 3.63
CA THR A 20 -4.49 -5.28 3.53
C THR A 20 -4.98 -5.31 2.09
N HIS A 21 -6.28 -5.56 1.94
CA HIS A 21 -7.01 -5.36 0.68
C HIS A 21 -8.02 -4.20 0.81
N ASN A 22 -8.01 -3.44 1.91
CA ASN A 22 -8.95 -2.35 2.16
C ASN A 22 -8.50 -1.06 1.44
N PRO A 23 -9.28 -0.55 0.46
CA PRO A 23 -8.90 0.65 -0.29
C PRO A 23 -8.59 1.86 0.59
N ARG A 24 -9.34 2.06 1.69
CA ARG A 24 -9.10 3.19 2.60
C ARG A 24 -7.77 3.10 3.34
N THR A 25 -7.29 1.89 3.62
CA THR A 25 -5.97 1.70 4.26
C THR A 25 -4.86 1.87 3.22
N ILE A 26 -5.09 1.39 1.99
CA ILE A 26 -4.21 1.56 0.82
C ILE A 26 -4.01 3.06 0.52
N GLU A 27 -5.09 3.83 0.46
CA GLU A 27 -5.08 5.30 0.24
C GLU A 27 -4.28 6.08 1.29
N ALA A 28 -4.17 5.56 2.51
CA ALA A 28 -3.45 6.21 3.61
C ALA A 28 -1.98 5.77 3.75
N ALA A 29 -1.51 4.84 2.89
CA ALA A 29 -0.14 4.34 2.93
C ALA A 29 0.80 5.20 2.08
N ASP A 30 2.05 5.38 2.54
CA ASP A 30 3.07 6.10 1.76
C ASP A 30 3.57 5.28 0.56
N TRP A 31 3.70 3.97 0.76
CA TRP A 31 4.24 3.02 -0.20
C TRP A 31 3.33 1.81 -0.29
N ILE A 32 3.15 1.30 -1.51
CA ILE A 32 2.36 0.11 -1.75
C ILE A 32 3.24 -0.94 -2.42
N TYR A 33 3.23 -2.14 -1.86
CA TYR A 33 3.84 -3.32 -2.45
C TYR A 33 2.72 -4.25 -2.88
N GLY A 34 2.41 -4.23 -4.18
CA GLY A 34 1.50 -5.18 -4.78
C GLY A 34 2.15 -6.55 -4.85
N VAL A 35 1.47 -7.58 -4.38
CA VAL A 35 1.90 -8.96 -4.55
C VAL A 35 0.97 -9.61 -5.57
N THR A 36 1.54 -10.09 -6.66
CA THR A 36 0.82 -10.78 -7.73
C THR A 36 1.40 -12.17 -7.95
N MET A 37 0.66 -13.04 -8.64
CA MET A 37 1.13 -14.36 -9.07
C MET A 37 0.99 -14.43 -10.58
N GLU A 38 2.09 -14.19 -11.29
CA GLU A 38 2.15 -14.36 -12.75
C GLU A 38 2.17 -15.85 -13.11
N GLU A 39 2.92 -16.65 -12.34
CA GLU A 39 2.95 -18.10 -12.42
C GLU A 39 2.27 -18.71 -11.19
N PRO A 40 1.49 -19.79 -11.34
CA PRO A 40 0.83 -20.44 -10.21
C PRO A 40 1.82 -20.85 -9.12
N GLY A 41 1.66 -20.28 -7.93
CA GLY A 41 2.49 -20.60 -6.75
C GLY A 41 3.79 -19.80 -6.63
N VAL A 42 4.10 -18.90 -7.58
CA VAL A 42 5.25 -17.99 -7.47
C VAL A 42 4.73 -16.56 -7.29
N SER A 43 5.00 -15.97 -6.12
CA SER A 43 4.62 -14.60 -5.83
C SER A 43 5.70 -13.62 -6.32
N THR A 44 5.27 -12.65 -7.14
CA THR A 44 6.09 -11.52 -7.59
C THR A 44 5.65 -10.26 -6.83
N VAL A 45 6.63 -9.50 -6.32
CA VAL A 45 6.38 -8.23 -5.62
C VAL A 45 6.64 -7.07 -6.56
N VAL A 46 5.68 -6.16 -6.66
CA VAL A 46 5.77 -4.91 -7.42
C VAL A 46 5.62 -3.75 -6.45
N GLY A 47 6.67 -2.93 -6.32
CA GLY A 47 6.65 -1.74 -5.48
C GLY A 47 6.20 -0.53 -6.29
N VAL A 48 5.23 0.22 -5.78
CA VAL A 48 4.78 1.48 -6.38
C VAL A 48 4.67 2.53 -5.28
N LYS A 49 5.19 3.73 -5.55
CA LYS A 49 4.89 4.89 -4.71
C LYS A 49 3.46 5.30 -5.01
N LEU A 50 2.62 5.50 -3.99
CA LEU A 50 1.20 5.74 -4.21
C LEU A 50 0.94 6.99 -5.08
N GLU A 51 1.75 8.04 -4.89
CA GLU A 51 1.75 9.25 -5.73
C GLU A 51 1.91 8.93 -7.23
N ASP A 52 2.84 8.04 -7.56
CA ASP A 52 3.14 7.64 -8.94
C ASP A 52 2.06 6.69 -9.48
N ALA A 53 1.52 5.82 -8.63
CA ALA A 53 0.45 4.88 -8.99
C ALA A 53 -0.84 5.59 -9.39
N LEU A 54 -1.21 6.64 -8.66
CA LEU A 54 -2.40 7.45 -8.93
C LEU A 54 -2.24 8.24 -10.24
N GLN A 55 -1.05 8.77 -10.54
CA GLN A 55 -0.77 9.45 -11.81
C GLN A 55 -0.90 8.54 -13.03
N VAL A 56 -0.46 7.29 -12.95
CA VAL A 56 -0.59 6.33 -14.05
C VAL A 56 -2.05 5.92 -14.28
N ALA A 57 -2.82 5.80 -13.20
CA ALA A 57 -4.25 5.50 -13.26
C ALA A 57 -5.10 6.66 -13.81
N GLU A 58 -4.71 7.91 -13.58
CA GLU A 58 -5.40 9.10 -14.13
C GLU A 58 -5.01 9.40 -15.59
N ALA A 59 -3.85 8.94 -16.04
CA ALA A 59 -3.37 9.10 -17.42
C ALA A 59 -3.89 8.00 -18.37
N SER A 60 -4.60 6.99 -17.86
CA SER A 60 -5.16 5.85 -18.60
C SER A 60 -6.68 5.90 -18.64
#